data_AF-A0A6N7L058-F1
#
_entry.id   AF-A0A6N7L058-F1
#
_cell.length_a   1.000
_cell.length_b   1.000
_cell.length_c   1.000
_cell.angle_alpha   90.00
_cell.angle_beta   90.00
_cell.angle_gamma   90.00
#
_symmetry.space_group_name_H-M   'P 1'
#
loop_
_entity.id
_entity.type
_entity.pdbx_description
1 polymer ?
#
loop_
_entity_poly.entity_id
_entity_poly.type
_entity_poly.pdbx_seq_one_letter_code
_entity_poly.pdbx_strand_id
1 'polypeptide(L)' 'MTGAWLLELTAEAPVVRSFAERIPLGRVACPEEIASVVSFLAGPEAGYVTGVQLPVDGGLSAATGQPRIAP' A
#
# COMPACT_ATOMS: atom_id res chain seq x y z
N MET A 1 6.83 -30.45 -4.66
CA MET A 1 5.86 -29.33 -4.58
C MET A 1 6.65 -28.03 -4.44
N THR A 2 7.24 -27.58 -5.53
CA THR A 2 8.24 -26.49 -5.56
C THR A 2 7.54 -25.13 -5.55
N GLY A 3 7.65 -24.42 -4.42
CA GLY A 3 7.86 -22.97 -4.24
C GLY A 3 7.43 -21.93 -5.28
N ALA A 4 6.35 -22.12 -6.05
CA ALA A 4 5.88 -21.13 -7.03
C ALA A 4 5.12 -19.93 -6.41
N TRP A 5 4.91 -19.92 -5.09
CA TRP A 5 4.24 -18.82 -4.36
C TRP A 5 5.14 -17.59 -4.15
N LEU A 6 6.43 -17.71 -4.47
CA LEU A 6 7.43 -16.64 -4.48
C LEU A 6 7.87 -16.36 -5.92
N LEU A 7 6.91 -16.10 -6.82
CA LEU A 7 7.28 -15.24 -7.94
C LEU A 7 7.65 -13.89 -7.33
N GLU A 8 8.94 -13.65 -7.26
CA GLU A 8 9.57 -12.38 -6.90
C GLU A 8 8.91 -11.30 -7.76
N LEU A 9 7.86 -10.68 -7.22
CA LEU A 9 7.25 -9.48 -7.77
C LEU A 9 8.25 -8.35 -7.52
N THR A 10 9.26 -8.30 -8.39
CA THR A 10 10.21 -7.21 -8.38
C THR A 10 9.48 -5.93 -8.76
N ALA A 11 10.02 -4.78 -8.32
CA ALA A 11 9.45 -3.47 -8.65
C ALA A 11 9.26 -3.25 -10.17
N GLU A 12 10.03 -3.97 -10.99
CA GLU A 12 10.04 -3.88 -12.44
C GLU A 12 9.03 -4.80 -13.14
N ALA A 13 8.36 -5.71 -12.42
CA ALA A 13 7.36 -6.58 -13.02
C ALA A 13 6.24 -5.72 -13.65
N PRO A 14 5.80 -5.99 -14.90
CA PRO A 14 4.78 -5.17 -15.58
C PRO A 14 3.51 -4.95 -14.76
N VAL A 15 3.13 -5.95 -13.97
CA VAL A 15 1.99 -5.87 -13.05
C VAL A 15 2.21 -4.83 -11.94
N VAL A 16 3.41 -4.70 -11.38
CA VAL A 16 3.75 -3.74 -10.32
C VAL A 16 3.67 -2.31 -10.85
N ARG A 17 4.11 -2.08 -12.09
CA ARG A 17 3.95 -0.78 -12.77
C ARG A 17 2.48 -0.39 -12.92
N SER A 18 1.62 -1.31 -13.36
CA SER A 18 0.19 -1.06 -13.48
C SER A 18 -0.48 -0.73 -12.14
N PHE A 19 0.00 -1.31 -11.04
CA PHE A 19 -0.46 -0.92 -9.71
C PHE A 19 0.00 0.49 -9.33
N ALA A 20 1.27 0.81 -9.55
CA ALA A 20 1.83 2.13 -9.25
C ALA A 20 1.07 3.26 -9.97
N GLU A 21 0.65 3.06 -11.22
CA GLU A 21 -0.14 4.04 -11.99
C GLU A 21 -1.52 4.34 -11.38
N ARG A 22 -2.09 3.40 -10.63
CA ARG A 22 -3.41 3.54 -10.00
C ARG A 22 -3.32 4.10 -8.58
N ILE A 23 -2.17 3.97 -7.92
CA ILE A 23 -1.95 4.49 -6.58
C ILE A 23 -1.67 6.00 -6.69
N PRO A 24 -2.38 6.87 -5.97
CA PRO A 24 -2.13 8.32 -6.02
C PRO A 24 -0.69 8.73 -5.69
N LEU A 25 -0.02 8.01 -4.79
CA LEU A 25 1.42 8.21 -4.51
C LEU A 25 2.36 7.75 -5.65
N GLY A 26 1.83 7.11 -6.70
CA GLY A 26 2.59 6.74 -7.91
C GLY A 26 3.58 5.58 -7.72
N ARG A 27 3.47 4.84 -6.62
CA ARG A 27 4.35 3.70 -6.30
C ARG A 27 3.67 2.71 -5.38
N VAL A 28 4.17 1.48 -5.38
CA VAL A 28 3.83 0.49 -4.36
C VAL A 28 4.58 0.81 -3.06
N ALA A 29 3.95 0.53 -1.93
CA ALA A 29 4.59 0.69 -0.62
C ALA A 29 5.68 -0.36 -0.39
N CYS A 30 6.74 0.02 0.31
CA CYS A 30 7.70 -0.95 0.84
C CYS A 30 7.10 -1.65 2.08
N PRO A 31 7.49 -2.91 2.38
CA PRO A 31 7.03 -3.62 3.57
C PRO A 31 7.24 -2.84 4.88
N GLU A 32 8.32 -2.06 4.97
CA GLU A 32 8.68 -1.25 6.14
C GLU A 32 7.65 -0.14 6.42
N GLU A 33 6.99 0.39 5.38
CA GLU A 33 5.95 1.40 5.54
C GLU A 33 4.69 0.82 6.20
N ILE A 34 4.35 -0.42 5.84
CA ILE A 34 3.26 -1.16 6.50
C ILE A 34 3.65 -1.49 7.94
N ALA A 35 4.88 -2.00 8.14
CA ALA A 35 5.39 -2.35 9.46
C ALA A 35 5.44 -1.13 10.41
N SER A 36 5.77 0.06 9.90
CA SER A 36 5.79 1.29 10.70
C SER A 36 4.41 1.64 11.23
N VAL A 37 3.36 1.54 10.41
CA VAL A 37 1.98 1.81 10.87
C VAL A 37 1.51 0.74 11.85
N VAL A 38 1.84 -0.54 11.62
CA VAL A 38 1.55 -1.61 12.58
C VAL A 38 2.24 -1.35 13.92
N SER A 39 3.51 -0.95 13.90
CA SER A 39 4.27 -0.62 15.10
C SER A 39 3.66 0.57 15.85
N PHE A 40 3.17 1.59 15.14
CA PHE A 40 2.43 2.70 15.75
C PHE A 40 1.15 2.21 16.41
N LEU A 41 0.34 1.40 15.71
CA LEU A 41 -0.93 0.88 16.24
C LEU A 41 -0.75 -0.05 17.45
N ALA A 42 0.37 -0.78 17.51
CA ALA A 42 0.75 -1.58 18.67
C ALA A 42 1.42 -0.77 19.79
N GLY A 43 1.79 0.48 19.52
CA GLY A 43 2.50 1.37 20.43
C GLY A 43 1.59 2.11 21.41
N PRO A 44 2.17 2.70 22.47
CA PRO A 44 1.41 3.47 23.46
C PRO A 44 0.72 4.70 22.86
N GLU A 45 1.23 5.24 21.74
CA GLU A 45 0.68 6.40 21.05
C GLU A 45 -0.72 6.14 20.46
N ALA A 46 -1.05 4.88 20.19
CA ALA A 46 -2.35 4.47 19.66
C ALA A 46 -3.34 4.00 20.74
N GLY A 47 -3.09 4.29 22.03
CA GLY A 47 -3.83 3.71 23.17
C GLY A 47 -5.35 3.92 23.20
N TYR A 48 -5.91 4.78 22.36
CA TYR A 48 -7.36 4.98 22.21
C TYR A 48 -7.89 4.74 20.79
N VAL A 49 -7.06 4.20 19.90
CA VAL A 49 -7.43 3.86 18.52
C VAL A 49 -7.92 2.42 18.50
N THR A 50 -9.24 2.23 18.32
CA THR A 50 -9.86 0.90 18.24
C THR A 50 -11.07 0.91 17.31
N GLY A 51 -11.39 -0.24 16.72
CA GLY A 51 -12.55 -0.42 15.84
C GLY A 51 -12.43 0.25 14.46
N VAL A 52 -11.22 0.61 14.03
CA VAL A 52 -10.98 1.31 12.75
C VAL A 52 -10.35 0.40 11.70
N GLN A 53 -10.70 0.61 10.44
CA GLN A 53 -9.90 0.14 9.30
C GLN A 53 -9.07 1.33 8.82
N LEU A 54 -7.75 1.27 9.01
CA LEU A 54 -6.83 2.34 8.61
C LEU A 54 -6.19 2.00 7.24
N PRO A 55 -6.53 2.71 6.16
CA PRO A 55 -5.89 2.48 4.86
C PRO A 55 -4.41 2.86 4.90
N VAL A 56 -3.55 1.93 4.46
CA VAL A 56 -2.10 2.15 4.26
C VAL A 56 -1.76 1.77 2.82
N ASP A 57 -2.34 2.50 1.87
CA ASP A 57 -2.44 2.09 0.47
C ASP A 57 -2.03 3.20 -0.52
N GLY A 58 -1.33 4.22 -0.04
CA GLY A 58 -0.92 5.36 -0.86
C GLY A 58 -2.08 6.17 -1.44
N GLY A 59 -3.26 6.11 -0.82
CA GLY A 59 -4.45 6.87 -1.21
C GLY A 59 -5.38 6.12 -2.18
N LEU A 60 -5.11 4.84 -2.47
CA LEU A 60 -5.88 4.07 -3.43
C LEU A 60 -7.37 4.02 -3.08
N SER A 61 -7.70 3.77 -1.80
CA SER A 61 -9.10 3.72 -1.33
C SER A 61 -9.79 5.09 -1.30
N ALA A 62 -9.02 6.18 -1.33
CA ALA A 62 -9.55 7.54 -1.38
C ALA A 62 -9.76 8.05 -2.82
N ALA A 63 -9.20 7.35 -3.82
CA ALA A 63 -9.36 7.72 -5.21
C ALA A 63 -10.79 7.44 -5.68
N THR A 64 -11.40 8.40 -6.40
CA THR A 64 -12.75 8.25 -6.99
C THR A 64 -12.76 7.35 -8.23
N GLY A 65 -11.60 6.86 -8.66
CA GLY A 65 -11.42 6.13 -9.93
C GLY A 65 -11.42 7.01 -11.17
N GLN A 66 -11.61 8.33 -11.02
CA GLN A 66 -11.48 9.27 -12.12
C GLN A 66 -10.00 9.41 -12.53
N PRO A 67 -9.71 9.57 -13.83
CA PRO A 67 -8.35 9.79 -14.29
C PRO A 67 -7.83 11.12 -13.73
N ARG A 68 -6.53 11.19 -13.44
CA ARG A 68 -5.88 12.45 -13.11
C ARG A 68 -5.90 13.35 -14.33
N ILE A 69 -6.75 14.38 -14.29
CA ILE A 69 -6.72 15.45 -15.28
C ILE A 69 -5.58 16.39 -14.87
N ALA A 70 -4.40 16.17 -15.43
CA ALA A 70 -3.35 17.18 -15.36
C ALA A 70 -3.82 18.44 -16.10
N PRO A 71 -3.43 19.66 -15.67
CA PRO A 71 -3.58 20.83 -16.52
C PRO A 71 -2.83 20.65 -17.86
#